data_AF-A0A2R6JLR8-F1
#
_entry.id   AF-A0A2R6JLR8-F1
#
_cell.length_a   1.000
_cell.length_b   1.000
_cell.length_c   1.000
_cell.angle_alpha   90.00
_cell.angle_beta   90.00
_cell.angle_gamma   90.00
#
_symmetry.space_group_name_H-M   'P 1'
#
loop_
_entity.id
_entity.type
_entity.pdbx_description
1 polymer ?
#
loop_
_entity_poly.entity_id
_entity_poly.type
_entity_poly.pdbx_seq_one_letter_code
_entity_poly.pdbx_strand_id
1 'polypeptide(L)' 'MPPDGYTTVTVTDETAERLAEFMENHSLDSMDEAIDHAIEMAHLHEDDFSDAELAQMLADRLSA' A
#
# COMPACT_ATOMS: atom_id res chain seq x y z
N MET A 1 -0.12 -12.48 -21.40
CA MET A 1 -1.30 -11.61 -21.43
C MET A 1 -2.35 -12.26 -20.54
N PRO A 2 -2.87 -11.55 -19.54
CA PRO A 2 -3.88 -12.11 -18.63
C PRO A 2 -5.17 -12.36 -19.41
N PRO A 3 -6.01 -13.32 -19.00
CA PRO A 3 -7.35 -13.45 -19.55
C PRO A 3 -8.15 -12.15 -19.34
N ASP A 4 -9.08 -11.85 -20.25
CA ASP A 4 -9.92 -10.66 -20.16
C ASP A 4 -10.60 -10.58 -18.79
N GLY A 5 -10.40 -9.46 -18.08
CA GLY A 5 -10.90 -9.24 -16.72
C GLY A 5 -9.84 -9.33 -15.62
N TYR A 6 -8.60 -9.70 -15.93
CA TYR A 6 -7.49 -9.70 -14.97
C TYR A 6 -6.54 -8.53 -15.23
N THR A 7 -6.33 -7.72 -14.20
CA THR A 7 -5.30 -6.68 -14.19
C THR A 7 -4.00 -7.30 -13.73
N THR A 8 -2.93 -7.17 -14.51
CA THR A 8 -1.58 -7.51 -14.05
C THR A 8 -0.85 -6.24 -13.64
N VAL A 9 -0.46 -6.18 -12.37
CA VAL A 9 0.41 -5.15 -11.83
C VAL A 9 1.78 -5.78 -11.59
N THR A 10 2.82 -5.18 -12.15
CA THR A 10 4.19 -5.59 -11.88
C THR A 10 4.69 -4.82 -10.66
N VAL A 11 5.07 -5.54 -9.61
CA VAL A 11 5.68 -4.98 -8.40
C VAL A 11 7.11 -5.50 -8.25
N THR A 12 7.93 -4.81 -7.45
CA THR A 12 9.27 -5.30 -7.11
C THR A 12 9.18 -6.48 -6.15
N ASP A 13 10.20 -7.33 -6.12
CA ASP A 13 10.28 -8.46 -5.18
C ASP A 13 10.18 -7.98 -3.72
N GLU A 14 10.82 -6.85 -3.38
CA GLU A 14 10.70 -6.21 -2.06
C GLU A 14 9.25 -5.85 -1.72
N THR A 15 8.49 -5.34 -2.69
CA THR A 15 7.08 -4.99 -2.46
C THR A 15 6.22 -6.25 -2.27
N ALA A 16 6.51 -7.32 -3.00
CA ALA A 16 5.84 -8.60 -2.84
C ALA A 16 6.13 -9.23 -1.45
N GLU A 17 7.37 -9.15 -0.96
CA GLU A 17 7.73 -9.62 0.38
C GLU A 17 7.00 -8.83 1.47
N ARG A 18 6.92 -7.49 1.34
CA ARG A 18 6.20 -6.65 2.29
C ARG A 18 4.70 -6.92 2.30
N LEU A 19 4.10 -7.20 1.13
CA LEU A 19 2.70 -7.60 1.04
C LEU A 19 2.46 -8.98 1.67
N ALA A 20 3.40 -9.93 1.52
CA ALA A 20 3.31 -11.22 2.17
C ALA A 20 3.39 -11.12 3.70
N GLU A 21 4.30 -10.29 4.24
CA GLU A 21 4.36 -10.00 5.68
C GLU A 21 3.07 -9.31 6.17
N PHE A 22 2.53 -8.39 5.38
CA PHE A 22 1.25 -7.73 5.65
C PHE A 22 0.09 -8.74 5.70
N MET A 23 0.04 -9.69 4.78
CA MET A 23 -0.94 -10.79 4.79
C MET A 23 -0.87 -11.59 6.09
N GLU A 24 0.32 -12.00 6.53
CA GLU A 24 0.50 -12.77 7.76
C GLU A 24 0.06 -11.98 9.00
N ASN A 25 0.45 -10.70 9.08
CA ASN A 25 0.11 -9.83 10.21
C ASN A 25 -1.39 -9.53 10.33
N HIS A 26 -2.08 -9.43 9.20
CA HIS A 26 -3.51 -9.12 9.14
C HIS A 26 -4.39 -10.36 8.94
N SER A 27 -3.80 -11.56 8.89
CA SER A 27 -4.50 -12.84 8.67
C SER A 27 -5.37 -12.81 7.41
N LEU A 28 -4.82 -12.31 6.29
CA LEU A 28 -5.51 -12.19 5.01
C LEU A 28 -5.24 -13.41 4.13
N ASP A 29 -6.26 -13.91 3.44
CA ASP A 29 -6.20 -15.19 2.73
C ASP A 29 -5.69 -15.04 1.29
N SER A 30 -5.60 -13.80 0.78
CA SER A 30 -5.15 -13.54 -0.59
C SER A 30 -4.34 -12.26 -0.75
N MET A 31 -3.50 -12.22 -1.78
CA MET A 31 -2.73 -11.04 -2.15
C MET A 31 -3.64 -9.89 -2.57
N ASP A 32 -4.76 -10.18 -3.23
CA ASP A 32 -5.75 -9.16 -3.61
C ASP A 32 -6.35 -8.50 -2.37
N GLU A 33 -6.72 -9.30 -1.36
CA GLU A 33 -7.26 -8.79 -0.09
C GLU A 33 -6.22 -8.00 0.71
N ALA A 34 -4.94 -8.38 0.66
CA ALA A 34 -3.86 -7.58 1.24
C ALA A 34 -3.63 -6.27 0.53
N ILE A 35 -3.74 -6.23 -0.80
CA ILE A 35 -3.64 -4.98 -1.56
C ILE A 35 -4.81 -4.07 -1.21
N ASP A 36 -6.05 -4.58 -1.21
CA ASP A 36 -7.24 -3.80 -0.89
C ASP A 36 -7.18 -3.26 0.55
N HIS A 37 -6.80 -4.09 1.52
CA HIS A 37 -6.68 -3.69 2.92
C HIS A 37 -5.50 -2.72 3.15
N ALA A 38 -4.38 -2.87 2.43
CA ALA A 38 -3.29 -1.90 2.48
C ALA A 38 -3.71 -0.54 1.91
N ILE A 39 -4.51 -0.52 0.83
CA ILE A 39 -5.07 0.71 0.24
C ILE A 39 -6.08 1.36 1.20
N GLU A 40 -6.95 0.57 1.83
CA GLU A 40 -7.91 1.07 2.81
C GLU A 40 -7.19 1.66 4.03
N MET A 41 -6.16 0.99 4.54
CA MET A 41 -5.33 1.52 5.62
C MET A 41 -4.55 2.78 5.24
N ALA A 42 -4.08 2.87 3.99
CA ALA A 42 -3.42 4.07 3.49
C ALA A 42 -4.41 5.25 3.40
N HIS A 43 -5.64 5.00 2.92
CA HIS A 43 -6.70 6.02 2.90
C HIS A 43 -7.11 6.46 4.31
N LEU A 44 -7.27 5.52 5.24
CA LEU A 44 -7.56 5.84 6.64
C LEU A 44 -6.44 6.67 7.27
N HIS A 45 -5.18 6.38 6.93
CA HIS A 45 -4.06 7.20 7.36
C HIS A 45 -4.01 8.57 6.68
N GLU A 46 -4.42 8.70 5.41
CA GLU A 46 -4.52 10.01 4.74
C GLU A 46 -5.56 10.93 5.40
N ASP A 47 -6.65 10.39 5.92
CA ASP A 47 -7.63 11.17 6.72
C ASP A 47 -7.17 11.44 8.17
N ASP A 48 -6.22 10.65 8.70
CA ASP A 48 -5.63 10.84 10.04
C ASP A 48 -4.51 11.89 10.06
N PHE A 49 -3.88 12.19 8.91
CA PHE A 49 -2.88 13.24 8.80
C PHE A 49 -3.53 14.57 8.40
N SER A 50 -3.38 15.58 9.26
CA SER A 50 -3.76 16.94 8.87
C SER A 50 -2.93 17.42 7.68
N ASP A 51 -3.47 18.33 6.86
CA ASP A 51 -2.75 19.00 5.76
C ASP A 51 -1.36 19.52 6.18
N ALA A 52 -1.22 19.92 7.45
CA ALA A 52 0.04 20.40 8.03
C ALA A 52 1.07 19.27 8.21
N GLU A 53 0.64 18.08 8.64
CA GLU A 53 1.51 16.91 8.81
C GLU A 53 1.95 16.35 7.47
N LEU A 54 1.04 16.30 6.49
CA LEU A 54 1.37 15.93 5.12
C LEU A 54 2.38 16.91 4.51
N ALA A 55 2.19 18.23 4.70
CA ALA A 55 3.12 19.25 4.23
C ALA A 55 4.51 19.13 4.89
N GLN A 56 4.55 18.80 6.19
CA GLN A 56 5.79 18.59 6.94
C GLN A 56 6.55 17.36 6.41
N MET A 57 5.87 16.22 6.24
CA MET A 57 6.48 15.00 5.68
C MET A 57 7.00 15.21 4.25
N LEU A 58 6.26 15.96 3.44
CA LEU A 58 6.69 16.29 2.07
C LEU A 58 7.92 17.21 2.07
N ALA A 59 7.96 18.19 2.96
CA ALA A 59 9.10 19.10 3.12
C ALA A 59 10.36 18.35 3.57
N ASP A 60 10.24 17.43 4.53
CA ASP A 60 11.36 16.61 5.02
C ASP A 60 11.93 15.74 3.89
N ARG A 61 11.07 15.12 3.07
CA ARG A 61 11.48 14.28 1.94
C ARG A 61 12.15 15.05 0.80
N LEU A 62 11.77 16.29 0.56
CA LEU A 62 12.38 17.16 -0.46
C LEU A 62 13.68 17.83 0.01
N SER A 63 14.00 17.73 1.30
CA SER A 63 15.24 18.27 1.89
C SER A 63 16.37 17.24 2.01
N ALA A 64 16.10 15.97 1.69
CA ALA A 64 17.03 14.84 1.79
C ALA A 64 17.78 14.56 0.48
#